data_AF-A0A553C633-F1
#
_entry.id   AF-A0A553C633-F1
#
_cell.length_a   1.000
_cell.length_b   1.000
_cell.length_c   1.000
_cell.angle_alpha   90.00
_cell.angle_beta   90.00
_cell.angle_gamma   90.00
#
_symmetry.space_group_name_H-M   'P 1'
#
loop_
_entity.id
_entity.type
_entity.pdbx_description
1 polymer ?
#
loop_
_entity_poly.entity_id
_entity_poly.type
_entity_poly.pdbx_seq_one_letter_code
_entity_poly.pdbx_strand_id
1 'polypeptide(L)'
;MSWEIVLFNSVQNLVSLENLNEDLLKPIDFDKVLKSKFVNIKKSENHNEIIGKDFSVEFFNDEELVSNKMLSIYGENGLFELIRIAKEENWQIYDSGIEKMLNLEKPEENGYGNFRQYLKNILSTE
;
A
#
# COMPACT_ATOMS: atom_id res chain seq x y z
N MET A 1 -14.99 -5.99 1.29
CA MET A 1 -14.49 -5.36 0.06
C MET A 1 -13.01 -5.67 -0.03
N SER A 2 -12.49 -5.82 -1.24
CA SER A 2 -11.07 -6.11 -1.49
C SER A 2 -10.54 -5.18 -2.57
N TRP A 3 -9.23 -4.94 -2.54
CA TRP A 3 -8.52 -4.08 -3.48
C TRP A 3 -7.28 -4.79 -4.00
N GLU A 4 -7.02 -4.64 -5.28
CA GLU A 4 -5.76 -5.03 -5.90
C GLU A 4 -4.97 -3.75 -6.14
N ILE A 5 -3.83 -3.65 -5.46
CA ILE A 5 -3.08 -2.41 -5.35
C ILE A 5 -1.65 -2.64 -5.87
N VAL A 6 -1.10 -1.64 -6.55
CA VAL A 6 0.32 -1.58 -6.90
C VAL A 6 0.98 -0.40 -6.19
N LEU A 7 1.99 -0.69 -5.38
CA LEU A 7 2.88 0.30 -4.80
C LEU A 7 3.96 0.69 -5.80
N PHE A 8 4.33 1.96 -5.83
CA PHE A 8 5.44 2.49 -6.62
C PHE A 8 6.40 3.28 -5.75
N ASN A 9 7.70 3.01 -5.94
CA ASN A 9 8.77 3.85 -5.42
C ASN A 9 9.40 4.62 -6.59
N SER A 10 9.15 5.92 -6.63
CA SER A 10 9.57 6.79 -7.74
C SER A 10 9.90 8.18 -7.22
N VAL A 11 10.89 8.84 -7.86
CA VAL A 11 11.14 10.27 -7.61
C VAL A 11 10.17 11.18 -8.35
N GLN A 12 9.42 10.63 -9.31
CA GLN A 12 8.37 11.34 -10.04
C GLN A 12 7.05 11.24 -9.27
N ASN A 13 6.28 12.32 -9.25
CA ASN A 13 4.86 12.25 -8.88
C ASN A 13 4.04 11.66 -10.04
N LEU A 14 3.56 10.43 -9.86
CA LEU A 14 2.76 9.66 -10.80
C LEU A 14 1.28 10.05 -10.64
N VAL A 15 0.81 10.89 -11.57
CA VAL A 15 -0.61 11.27 -11.65
C VAL A 15 -1.43 10.22 -12.42
N SER A 16 -0.78 9.53 -13.37
CA SER A 16 -1.34 8.45 -14.19
C SER A 16 -0.20 7.54 -14.64
N LEU A 17 -0.49 6.25 -14.85
CA LEU A 17 0.48 5.29 -15.40
C LEU A 17 0.87 5.61 -16.84
N GLU A 18 0.04 6.36 -17.60
CA GLU A 18 0.38 6.81 -18.95
C GLU A 18 1.63 7.71 -19.00
N ASN A 19 1.91 8.40 -17.88
CA ASN A 19 3.04 9.30 -17.74
C ASN A 19 4.21 8.68 -16.95
N LEU A 20 4.19 7.38 -16.73
CA LEU A 20 5.22 6.67 -16.00
C LEU A 20 6.56 6.76 -16.76
N ASN A 21 7.56 7.32 -16.11
CA ASN A 21 8.94 7.26 -16.58
C ASN A 21 9.72 6.20 -15.78
N GLU A 22 10.07 5.11 -16.44
CA GLU A 22 10.79 3.99 -15.83
C GLU A 22 12.18 4.38 -15.28
N ASP A 23 12.86 5.38 -15.86
CA ASP A 23 14.17 5.84 -15.37
C ASP A 23 14.09 6.54 -14.00
N LEU A 24 12.89 6.99 -13.62
CA LEU A 24 12.63 7.67 -12.35
C LEU A 24 12.16 6.71 -11.25
N LEU A 25 11.89 5.45 -11.60
CA LEU A 25 11.62 4.39 -10.64
C LEU A 25 12.87 4.06 -9.83
N LYS A 26 12.67 3.74 -8.54
CA LYS A 26 13.76 3.43 -7.61
C LYS A 26 13.55 2.04 -7.00
N PRO A 27 14.48 1.09 -7.24
CA PRO A 27 14.37 -0.24 -6.67
C PRO A 27 14.51 -0.19 -5.14
N ILE A 28 13.67 -0.94 -4.44
CA ILE A 28 13.63 -1.07 -2.99
C ILE A 28 13.20 -2.48 -2.59
N ASP A 29 13.52 -2.85 -1.35
CA ASP A 29 13.03 -4.08 -0.71
C ASP A 29 11.69 -3.80 -0.01
N PHE A 30 10.61 -3.78 -0.79
CA PHE A 30 9.26 -3.58 -0.26
C PHE A 30 8.90 -4.64 0.78
N ASP A 31 9.32 -5.89 0.57
CA ASP A 31 9.06 -7.00 1.48
C ASP A 31 9.57 -6.71 2.88
N LYS A 32 10.84 -6.30 2.98
CA LYS A 32 11.47 -5.98 4.25
C LYS A 32 10.78 -4.80 4.92
N VAL A 33 10.44 -3.75 4.17
CA VAL A 33 9.76 -2.57 4.73
C VAL A 33 8.38 -2.96 5.25
N LEU A 34 7.54 -3.63 4.44
CA LEU A 34 6.22 -4.11 4.86
C LEU A 34 6.33 -5.03 6.08
N LYS A 35 7.22 -6.03 6.05
CA LYS A 35 7.41 -6.96 7.18
C LYS A 35 7.88 -6.26 8.46
N SER A 36 8.54 -5.10 8.36
CA SER A 36 8.97 -4.32 9.52
C SER A 36 7.84 -3.51 10.17
N LYS A 37 6.76 -3.20 9.42
CA LYS A 37 5.65 -2.36 9.89
C LYS A 37 4.52 -3.14 10.56
N PHE A 38 4.52 -4.47 10.45
CA PHE A 38 3.46 -5.33 10.98
C PHE A 38 4.01 -6.42 11.90
N VAL A 39 3.30 -6.66 13.01
CA VAL A 39 3.70 -7.66 14.02
C VAL A 39 3.23 -9.07 13.63
N ASN A 40 2.02 -9.19 13.11
CA ASN A 40 1.39 -10.48 12.82
C ASN A 40 1.42 -10.78 11.32
N ILE A 41 2.35 -11.65 10.93
CA ILE A 41 2.59 -12.04 9.53
C ILE A 41 2.65 -13.56 9.46
N LYS A 42 1.72 -14.17 8.74
CA LYS A 42 1.86 -15.58 8.31
C LYS A 42 2.78 -15.61 7.09
N LYS A 43 3.83 -16.42 7.17
CA LYS A 43 4.81 -16.59 6.09
C LYS A 43 4.73 -18.01 5.55
N SER A 44 4.69 -18.15 4.23
CA SER A 44 5.01 -19.38 3.50
C SER A 44 6.27 -19.14 2.65
N GLU A 45 6.67 -20.10 1.81
CA GLU A 45 7.92 -20.01 1.03
C GLU A 45 8.00 -18.72 0.19
N ASN A 46 6.95 -18.43 -0.58
CA ASN A 46 6.92 -17.29 -1.49
C ASN A 46 5.75 -16.33 -1.25
N HIS A 47 4.91 -16.58 -0.25
CA HIS A 47 3.70 -15.80 0.01
C HIS A 47 3.63 -15.36 1.48
N ASN A 48 3.11 -14.16 1.71
CA ASN A 48 2.93 -13.58 3.03
C ASN A 48 1.53 -13.04 3.17
N GLU A 49 0.92 -13.28 4.32
CA GLU A 49 -0.35 -12.68 4.73
C GLU A 49 -0.11 -11.89 6.03
N ILE A 50 -0.23 -10.57 5.97
CA ILE A 50 -0.33 -9.70 7.13
C ILE A 50 -1.77 -9.77 7.66
N ILE A 51 -1.94 -9.95 8.97
CA ILE A 51 -3.26 -10.06 9.59
C ILE A 51 -3.41 -8.97 10.63
N GLY A 52 -4.31 -8.03 10.35
CA GLY A 52 -4.66 -6.96 11.26
C GLY A 52 -6.06 -7.10 11.84
N LYS A 53 -6.52 -6.04 12.50
CA LYS A 53 -7.89 -5.99 13.06
C LYS A 53 -8.88 -5.70 11.94
N ASP A 54 -9.64 -6.72 11.56
CA ASP A 54 -10.67 -6.69 10.51
C ASP A 54 -10.11 -6.45 9.09
N PHE A 55 -8.84 -6.80 8.86
CA PHE A 55 -8.23 -6.77 7.53
C PHE A 55 -7.12 -7.82 7.37
N SER A 56 -6.80 -8.15 6.12
CA SER A 56 -5.56 -8.83 5.74
C SER A 56 -4.93 -8.19 4.50
N VAL A 57 -3.61 -8.35 4.36
CA VAL A 57 -2.85 -7.93 3.18
C VAL A 57 -1.97 -9.08 2.73
N GLU A 58 -2.13 -9.49 1.48
CA GLU A 58 -1.41 -10.60 0.87
C GLU A 58 -0.42 -10.10 -0.18
N PHE A 59 0.76 -10.71 -0.20
CA PHE A 59 1.81 -10.40 -1.18
C PHE A 59 2.84 -11.52 -1.32
N PHE A 60 3.44 -11.60 -2.51
CA PHE A 60 4.51 -12.55 -2.81
C PHE A 60 5.89 -11.96 -2.51
N ASN A 61 6.86 -12.81 -2.16
CA ASN A 61 8.23 -12.36 -1.97
C ASN A 61 8.86 -11.97 -3.31
N ASP A 62 9.68 -10.91 -3.32
CA ASP A 62 10.54 -10.57 -4.44
C ASP A 62 11.96 -11.12 -4.21
N GLU A 63 12.56 -11.74 -5.23
CA GLU A 63 13.93 -12.28 -5.16
C GLU A 63 15.00 -11.17 -5.25
N GLU A 64 14.65 -10.06 -5.88
CA GLU A 64 15.51 -8.90 -6.11
C GLU A 64 14.83 -7.60 -5.66
N LEU A 65 15.57 -6.50 -5.63
CA LEU A 65 14.96 -5.18 -5.40
C LEU A 65 14.06 -4.81 -6.57
N VAL A 66 12.84 -4.37 -6.28
CA VAL A 66 11.84 -3.98 -7.28
C VAL A 66 11.41 -2.54 -7.09
N SER A 67 10.95 -1.89 -8.16
CA SER A 67 10.44 -0.52 -8.11
C SER A 67 8.95 -0.41 -7.87
N ASN A 68 8.22 -1.52 -8.04
CA ASN A 68 6.80 -1.60 -7.77
C ASN A 68 6.46 -2.95 -7.14
N LYS A 69 5.34 -3.01 -6.43
CA LYS A 69 4.89 -4.23 -5.78
C LYS A 69 3.38 -4.35 -5.78
N MET A 70 2.87 -5.50 -6.19
CA MET A 70 1.44 -5.81 -6.14
C MET A 70 1.05 -6.39 -4.78
N LEU A 71 -0.08 -5.94 -4.25
CA LEU A 71 -0.67 -6.36 -2.98
C LEU A 71 -2.17 -6.61 -3.17
N SER A 72 -2.69 -7.67 -2.55
CA SER A 72 -4.13 -7.90 -2.43
C SER A 72 -4.55 -7.53 -1.01
N ILE A 73 -5.54 -6.63 -0.88
CA ILE A 73 -5.98 -6.08 0.40
C ILE A 73 -7.42 -6.48 0.65
N TYR A 74 -7.69 -7.04 1.83
CA TYR A 74 -9.03 -7.43 2.26
C TYR A 74 -9.43 -6.62 3.48
N GLY A 75 -10.53 -5.87 3.38
CA GLY A 75 -11.03 -5.00 4.45
C GLY A 75 -10.48 -3.57 4.37
N GLU A 76 -11.36 -2.59 4.63
CA GLU A 76 -11.08 -1.16 4.44
C GLU A 76 -9.91 -0.66 5.32
N ASN A 77 -9.79 -1.20 6.54
CA ASN A 77 -8.69 -0.87 7.45
C ASN A 77 -7.31 -1.22 6.87
N GLY A 78 -7.21 -2.27 6.06
CA GLY A 78 -5.93 -2.67 5.45
C GLY A 78 -5.44 -1.64 4.43
N LEU A 79 -6.36 -1.06 3.66
CA LEU A 79 -6.05 0.01 2.74
C LEU A 79 -5.59 1.28 3.48
N PHE A 80 -6.21 1.53 4.64
CA PHE A 80 -5.86 2.70 5.44
C PHE A 80 -4.46 2.60 6.07
N GLU A 81 -4.09 1.43 6.58
CA GLU A 81 -2.72 1.16 7.02
C GLU A 81 -1.74 1.32 5.85
N LEU A 82 -2.09 0.82 4.67
CA LEU A 82 -1.23 0.93 3.50
C LEU A 82 -1.03 2.39 3.07
N ILE A 83 -2.09 3.21 3.08
CA ILE A 83 -1.99 4.65 2.82
C ILE A 83 -1.05 5.32 3.83
N ARG A 84 -1.15 4.98 5.12
CA ARG A 84 -0.26 5.51 6.15
C ARG A 84 1.21 5.15 5.87
N ILE A 85 1.48 3.88 5.60
CA ILE A 85 2.85 3.41 5.31
C ILE A 85 3.38 4.04 4.02
N ALA A 86 2.57 4.12 2.97
CA ALA A 86 2.98 4.75 1.72
C ALA A 86 3.37 6.23 1.91
N LYS A 87 2.66 6.96 2.78
CA LYS A 87 3.06 8.33 3.15
C LYS A 87 4.39 8.38 3.88
N GLU A 88 4.61 7.49 4.85
CA GLU A 88 5.87 7.43 5.61
C GLU A 88 7.07 7.13 4.72
N GLU A 89 6.88 6.23 3.75
CA GLU A 89 7.95 5.74 2.86
C GLU A 89 8.02 6.52 1.53
N ASN A 90 7.19 7.55 1.35
CA ASN A 90 7.02 8.32 0.10
C ASN A 90 6.69 7.44 -1.12
N TRP A 91 5.93 6.38 -0.92
CA TRP A 91 5.41 5.53 -1.99
C TRP A 91 4.11 6.10 -2.55
N GLN A 92 3.82 5.70 -3.77
CA GLN A 92 2.60 6.05 -4.47
C GLN A 92 1.78 4.79 -4.72
N ILE A 93 0.46 4.93 -4.72
CA ILE A 93 -0.45 3.79 -4.77
C ILE A 93 -1.32 3.87 -6.02
N TYR A 94 -1.33 2.81 -6.81
CA TYR A 94 -2.27 2.61 -7.91
C TYR A 94 -3.30 1.55 -7.51
N ASP A 95 -4.59 1.84 -7.70
CA ASP A 95 -5.67 0.89 -7.52
C ASP A 95 -6.10 0.35 -8.88
N SER A 96 -5.82 -0.93 -9.13
CA SER A 96 -6.13 -1.55 -10.42
C SER A 96 -7.63 -1.86 -10.59
N GLY A 97 -8.42 -1.82 -9.52
CA GLY A 97 -9.86 -1.99 -9.59
C GLY A 97 -10.59 -0.77 -10.16
N ILE A 98 -10.02 0.43 -9.99
CA ILE A 98 -10.57 1.69 -10.53
C ILE A 98 -9.66 2.37 -11.55
N GLU A 99 -8.54 1.72 -11.89
CA GLU A 99 -7.51 2.16 -12.83
C GLU A 99 -6.97 3.57 -12.55
N LYS A 100 -6.71 3.88 -11.28
CA LYS A 100 -6.28 5.23 -10.86
C LYS A 100 -5.20 5.22 -9.80
N MET A 101 -4.34 6.24 -9.88
CA MET A 101 -3.47 6.61 -8.77
C MET A 101 -4.32 7.19 -7.64
N LEU A 102 -4.09 6.72 -6.41
CA LEU A 102 -4.79 7.21 -5.23
C LEU A 102 -4.22 8.56 -4.80
N ASN A 103 -5.10 9.51 -4.51
CA ASN A 103 -4.72 10.76 -3.87
C ASN A 103 -4.49 10.51 -2.37
N LEU A 104 -3.24 10.27 -1.98
CA LEU A 104 -2.90 10.03 -0.58
C LEU A 104 -3.12 11.28 0.28
N GLU A 105 -2.98 12.48 -0.29
CA GLU A 105 -3.19 13.74 0.44
C GLU A 105 -4.66 14.06 0.68
N LYS A 106 -5.56 13.53 -0.15
CA LYS A 106 -7.01 13.62 0.05
C LYS A 106 -7.71 12.27 -0.14
N PRO A 107 -7.57 11.34 0.82
CA PRO A 107 -8.11 9.99 0.68
C PRO A 107 -9.63 9.92 0.51
N GLU A 108 -10.36 10.96 0.91
CA GLU A 108 -11.80 11.09 0.64
C GLU A 108 -12.13 11.17 -0.86
N GLU A 109 -11.21 11.68 -1.70
CA GLU A 109 -11.38 11.76 -3.16
C GLU A 109 -11.26 10.38 -3.82
N ASN A 110 -10.67 9.41 -3.12
CA ASN A 110 -10.53 8.03 -3.59
C ASN A 110 -11.79 7.18 -3.35
N GLY A 111 -12.86 7.77 -2.80
CA GLY A 111 -14.09 7.05 -2.47
C GLY A 111 -14.08 6.39 -1.09
N TYR A 112 -13.07 6.67 -0.25
CA TYR A 112 -12.96 6.09 1.10
C TYR A 112 -13.43 7.06 2.19
N GLY A 113 -14.75 7.24 2.29
CA GLY A 113 -15.36 8.21 3.22
C GLY A 113 -15.00 8.00 4.70
N ASN A 114 -14.65 6.77 5.09
CA ASN A 114 -14.36 6.41 6.49
C ASN A 114 -12.91 6.67 6.95
N PHE A 115 -11.99 7.06 6.05
CA PHE A 115 -10.56 7.19 6.39
C PHE A 115 -10.30 8.15 7.55
N ARG A 116 -11.03 9.29 7.60
CA ARG A 116 -10.91 10.28 8.68
C ARG A 116 -11.27 9.71 10.05
N GLN A 117 -12.26 8.83 10.12
CA GLN A 117 -12.68 8.21 11.38
C GLN A 117 -11.63 7.19 11.85
N TYR A 118 -11.06 6.43 10.92
CA TYR A 118 -9.99 5.49 11.21
C TYR A 118 -8.74 6.19 11.79
N LEU A 119 -8.29 7.31 11.19
CA LEU A 119 -7.15 8.07 11.72
C LEU A 119 -7.38 8.54 13.17
N LYS A 120 -8.61 8.99 13.48
CA LYS A 120 -8.97 9.38 14.85
C LYS A 120 -8.80 8.21 15.81
N ASN A 121 -9.32 7.03 15.45
CA ASN A 121 -9.25 5.86 16.31
C ASN A 121 -7.81 5.46 16.61
N ILE A 122 -6.92 5.46 15.62
CA ILE A 122 -5.49 5.14 15.82
C ILE A 122 -4.81 6.17 16.71
N LEU A 123 -4.96 7.47 16.43
CA LEU A 123 -4.33 8.54 17.22
C LEU A 123 -4.88 8.64 18.64
N SER A 124 -6.09 8.15 18.88
CA SER A 124 -6.67 8.06 20.24
C SER A 124 -6.29 6.80 21.01
N THR A 125 -5.50 5.90 20.42
CA THR A 125 -5.00 4.69 21.09
C THR A 125 -3.55 4.85 21.61
N GLU A 126 -2.99 6.07 21.56
CA GLU A 126 -1.77 6.48 22.28
C GLU A 126 -2.10 7.11 23.65
#